data_AF-D8F6X3-F1
#
_entry.id   AF-D8F6X3-F1
#
_cell.length_a   1.000
_cell.length_b   1.000
_cell.length_c   1.000
_cell.angle_alpha   90.00
_cell.angle_beta   90.00
_cell.angle_gamma   90.00
#
_symmetry.space_group_name_H-M   'P 1'
#
loop_
_entity.id
_entity.type
_entity.pdbx_description
1 polymer ?
#
loop_
_entity_poly.entity_id
_entity_poly.type
_entity_poly.pdbx_seq_one_letter_code
_entity_poly.pdbx_strand_id
1 'polypeptide(L)'
;MIMKQSTLKLPQISAHVSEGTKGKLDRLSKMRGMRKAFVLEQALLYHFRALEELPEEAFLPPRLVLSQDSFEKVVEWVENPPSPTKAMQELMDGVPNKSAEKE
;
A
#
# COMPACT_ATOMS: atom_id res chain seq x y z
N MET A 1 41.15 23.79 -32.98
CA MET A 1 40.93 22.62 -32.11
C MET A 1 39.56 22.79 -31.45
N ILE A 2 38.51 22.13 -31.97
CA ILE A 2 37.13 22.30 -31.49
C ILE A 2 36.88 21.24 -30.42
N MET A 3 36.68 21.67 -29.17
CA MET A 3 36.33 20.78 -28.07
C MET A 3 34.95 20.20 -28.31
N LYS A 4 34.87 18.88 -28.55
CA LYS A 4 33.61 18.13 -28.51
C LYS A 4 33.10 18.17 -27.07
N GLN A 5 32.05 18.94 -26.82
CA GLN A 5 31.29 18.81 -25.58
C GLN A 5 30.67 17.41 -25.55
N SER A 6 31.10 16.58 -24.61
CA SER A 6 30.48 15.29 -24.35
C SER A 6 29.09 15.55 -23.75
N THR A 7 28.04 15.37 -24.56
CA THR A 7 26.67 15.34 -24.06
C THR A 7 26.54 14.22 -23.05
N LEU A 8 26.41 14.57 -21.76
CA LEU A 8 26.10 13.60 -20.70
C LEU A 8 24.75 12.96 -21.02
N LYS A 9 24.76 11.65 -21.26
CA LYS A 9 23.56 10.87 -21.55
C LYS A 9 22.86 10.57 -20.23
N LEU A 10 21.60 11.01 -20.10
CA LEU A 10 20.79 10.70 -18.93
C LEU A 10 20.56 9.18 -18.83
N PRO A 11 20.50 8.63 -17.61
CA PRO A 11 20.07 7.25 -17.40
C PRO A 11 18.70 7.00 -18.04
N GLN A 12 18.54 5.87 -18.71
CA GLN A 12 17.30 5.47 -19.35
C GLN A 12 16.78 4.18 -18.71
N ILE A 13 15.51 4.17 -18.34
CA ILE A 13 14.81 3.01 -17.78
C ILE A 13 13.72 2.58 -18.78
N SER A 14 13.59 1.28 -19.01
CA SER A 14 12.53 0.68 -19.82
C SER A 14 11.81 -0.42 -19.04
N ALA A 15 10.48 -0.47 -19.16
CA ALA A 15 9.65 -1.48 -18.53
C ALA A 15 8.37 -1.70 -19.35
N HIS A 16 7.85 -2.93 -19.31
CA HIS A 16 6.51 -3.21 -19.80
C HIS A 16 5.48 -2.81 -18.73
N VAL A 17 4.40 -2.16 -19.15
CA VAL A 17 3.31 -1.76 -18.26
C VAL A 17 1.98 -2.16 -18.88
N SER A 18 0.95 -2.32 -18.05
CA SER A 18 -0.41 -2.59 -18.54
C SER A 18 -0.95 -1.40 -19.33
N GLU A 19 -1.91 -1.68 -20.23
CA GLU A 19 -2.59 -0.63 -21.01
C GLU A 19 -3.29 0.38 -20.11
N GLY A 20 -3.91 -0.09 -19.02
CA GLY A 20 -4.54 0.78 -18.02
C GLY A 20 -3.57 1.77 -17.38
N THR A 21 -2.37 1.32 -17.04
CA THR A 21 -1.32 2.18 -16.46
C THR A 21 -0.80 3.19 -17.48
N LYS A 22 -0.54 2.77 -18.72
CA LYS A 22 -0.17 3.68 -19.81
C LYS A 22 -1.23 4.75 -20.03
N GLY A 23 -2.51 4.36 -20.04
CA GLY A 23 -3.64 5.29 -20.19
C GLY A 23 -3.71 6.32 -19.07
N LYS A 24 -3.46 5.92 -17.81
CA LYS A 24 -3.38 6.85 -16.67
C LYS A 24 -2.25 7.87 -16.82
N LEU A 25 -1.05 7.41 -17.19
CA LEU A 25 0.11 8.28 -17.42
C LEU A 25 -0.17 9.30 -18.53
N ASP A 26 -0.75 8.85 -19.65
CA ASP A 26 -1.05 9.69 -20.79
C ASP A 26 -2.07 10.79 -20.45
N ARG A 27 -3.12 10.45 -19.69
CA ARG A 27 -4.12 11.41 -19.20
C ARG A 27 -3.50 12.43 -18.26
N LEU A 28 -2.69 11.99 -17.29
CA LEU A 28 -2.07 12.87 -16.31
C LEU A 28 -1.09 13.85 -16.97
N SER A 29 -0.28 13.34 -17.91
CA SER A 29 0.64 14.12 -18.73
C SER A 29 -0.10 15.19 -19.54
N LYS A 30 -1.20 14.83 -20.23
CA LYS A 30 -2.01 15.78 -20.99
C LYS A 30 -2.68 16.83 -20.10
N MET A 31 -3.35 16.41 -19.02
CA MET A 31 -4.11 17.29 -18.15
C MET A 31 -3.25 18.37 -17.50
N ARG A 32 -2.00 18.03 -17.16
CA ARG A 32 -1.07 18.96 -16.50
C ARG A 32 -0.04 19.59 -17.44
N GLY A 33 -0.12 19.31 -18.75
CA GLY A 33 0.86 19.82 -19.73
C GLY A 33 2.30 19.36 -19.48
N MET A 34 2.49 18.24 -18.79
CA MET A 34 3.81 17.76 -18.37
C MET A 34 4.31 16.64 -19.28
N ARG A 35 5.63 16.55 -19.48
CA ARG A 35 6.25 15.44 -20.21
C ARG A 35 6.08 14.13 -19.44
N LYS A 36 5.79 13.03 -20.13
CA LYS A 36 5.63 11.69 -19.52
C LYS A 36 6.86 11.26 -18.71
N ALA A 37 8.06 11.54 -19.22
CA ALA A 37 9.32 11.27 -18.51
C ALA A 37 9.40 12.02 -17.17
N PHE A 38 8.96 13.29 -17.13
CA PHE A 38 8.92 14.06 -15.90
C PHE A 38 7.90 13.48 -14.90
N VAL A 39 6.71 13.09 -15.38
CA VAL A 39 5.70 12.46 -14.52
C VAL A 39 6.20 11.14 -13.93
N LEU A 40 6.89 10.32 -14.74
CA LEU A 40 7.49 9.07 -14.28
C LEU A 40 8.59 9.31 -13.23
N GLU A 41 9.49 10.25 -13.49
CA GLU A 41 10.56 10.62 -12.55
C GLU A 41 9.98 11.05 -11.20
N GLN A 42 9.01 11.96 -11.21
CA GLN A 42 8.36 12.41 -9.99
C GLN A 42 7.63 11.27 -9.26
N ALA A 43 6.94 10.39 -9.99
CA ALA A 43 6.26 9.25 -9.39
C ALA A 43 7.25 8.29 -8.69
N LEU A 44 8.39 8.01 -9.30
CA LEU A 44 9.44 7.18 -8.70
C LEU A 44 10.04 7.85 -7.46
N LEU A 45 10.37 9.14 -7.53
CA LEU A 45 10.88 9.89 -6.39
C LEU A 45 9.91 9.90 -5.21
N TYR A 46 8.61 10.13 -5.47
CA TYR A 46 7.59 10.05 -4.42
C TYR A 46 7.49 8.65 -3.83
N HIS A 47 7.60 7.61 -4.67
CA HIS A 47 7.56 6.23 -4.19
C HIS A 47 8.75 5.89 -3.29
N PHE A 48 9.97 6.25 -3.68
CA PHE A 48 11.17 6.01 -2.87
C PHE A 48 11.11 6.74 -1.54
N ARG A 49 10.71 8.01 -1.55
CA ARG A 49 10.54 8.77 -0.31
C ARG A 49 9.50 8.14 0.61
N ALA A 50 8.40 7.66 0.05
CA ALA A 50 7.37 6.99 0.84
C ALA A 50 7.95 5.73 1.52
N LEU A 51 8.75 4.94 0.81
CA LEU A 51 9.40 3.74 1.38
C LEU A 51 10.40 4.06 2.50
N GLU A 52 10.99 5.25 2.52
CA GLU A 52 11.86 5.70 3.62
C GLU A 52 11.05 6.14 4.85
N GLU A 53 9.87 6.73 4.64
CA GLU A 53 9.04 7.30 5.70
C GLU A 53 8.06 6.28 6.32
N LEU A 54 7.69 5.23 5.57
CA LEU A 54 6.67 4.27 5.97
C LEU A 54 7.22 2.83 5.98
N PRO A 55 6.79 2.00 6.93
CA PRO A 55 7.15 0.58 6.95
C PRO A 55 6.57 -0.13 5.70
N GLU A 56 7.22 -1.20 5.24
CA GLU A 56 6.89 -1.87 3.97
C GLU A 56 5.43 -2.37 3.93
N GLU A 57 4.89 -2.76 5.08
CA GLU A 57 3.51 -3.20 5.27
C GLU A 57 2.47 -2.09 4.99
N ALA A 58 2.88 -0.81 4.93
CA ALA A 58 2.01 0.29 4.54
C ALA A 58 1.75 0.33 3.03
N PHE A 59 2.63 -0.25 2.20
CA PHE A 59 2.52 -0.22 0.74
C PHE A 59 1.86 -1.47 0.16
N LEU A 60 2.02 -2.60 0.85
CA LEU A 60 1.37 -3.85 0.50
C LEU A 60 0.24 -4.08 1.49
N PRO A 61 -1.03 -3.81 1.10
CA PRO A 61 -2.13 -4.13 2.00
C PRO A 61 -2.05 -5.63 2.31
N PRO A 62 -2.03 -6.03 3.60
CA PRO A 62 -1.99 -7.43 3.96
C PRO A 62 -3.18 -8.14 3.32
N ARG A 63 -2.89 -9.17 2.52
CA ARG A 63 -3.91 -9.98 1.86
C ARG A 63 -4.14 -11.25 2.67
N LEU A 64 -5.37 -11.43 3.14
CA LEU A 64 -5.82 -12.70 3.70
C LEU A 64 -6.48 -13.52 2.59
N VAL A 65 -5.83 -14.60 2.17
CA VAL A 65 -6.39 -15.55 1.18
C VAL A 65 -7.14 -16.64 1.92
N LEU A 66 -8.41 -16.83 1.60
CA LEU A 66 -9.28 -17.80 2.25
C LEU A 66 -9.58 -18.98 1.31
N SER A 67 -9.79 -20.17 1.89
CA SER A 67 -10.48 -21.23 1.18
C SER A 67 -11.94 -20.84 0.94
N GLN A 68 -12.60 -21.47 -0.02
CA GLN A 68 -14.03 -21.25 -0.30
C GLN A 68 -14.88 -21.40 0.98
N ASP A 69 -14.71 -22.51 1.71
CA ASP A 69 -15.43 -22.78 2.96
C ASP A 69 -15.17 -21.73 4.04
N SER A 70 -13.95 -21.18 4.11
CA SER A 70 -13.62 -20.13 5.08
C SER A 70 -14.22 -18.78 4.66
N PHE A 71 -14.24 -18.50 3.36
CA PHE A 71 -14.85 -17.29 2.81
C PHE A 71 -16.35 -17.24 3.07
N GLU A 72 -17.06 -18.35 2.86
CA GLU A 72 -18.51 -18.45 3.11
C GLU A 72 -18.86 -18.15 4.58
N LYS A 73 -18.08 -18.69 5.52
CA LYS A 73 -18.24 -18.39 6.96
C LYS A 73 -18.02 -16.91 7.28
N VAL A 74 -17.01 -16.29 6.66
CA VAL A 74 -16.73 -14.87 6.86
C VAL A 74 -17.88 -14.01 6.31
N VAL A 75 -18.40 -14.35 5.13
CA VAL A 75 -19.58 -13.67 4.56
C VAL A 75 -20.77 -13.76 5.52
N GLU A 76 -21.07 -14.97 6.03
CA GLU A 76 -22.15 -15.17 6.98
C GLU A 76 -21.98 -14.32 8.25
N TRP A 77 -20.78 -14.26 8.83
CA TRP A 77 -20.52 -13.46 10.03
C TRP A 77 -20.53 -11.94 9.79
N VAL A 78 -20.23 -11.49 8.57
CA VAL A 78 -20.34 -10.06 8.22
C VAL A 78 -21.80 -9.66 8.07
N GLU A 79 -22.63 -10.50 7.46
CA GLU A 79 -24.06 -10.25 7.29
C GLU A 79 -24.85 -10.46 8.58
N ASN A 80 -24.48 -11.47 9.37
CA ASN A 80 -25.14 -11.87 10.61
C ASN A 80 -24.10 -12.02 11.73
N PRO A 81 -23.66 -10.90 12.34
CA PRO A 81 -22.62 -10.93 13.35
C PRO A 81 -23.05 -11.75 14.57
N PRO A 82 -22.25 -12.77 14.99
CA PRO A 82 -22.56 -13.52 16.19
C PRO A 82 -22.41 -12.63 17.43
N SER A 83 -23.19 -12.92 18.46
CA SER A 83 -23.01 -12.26 19.76
C SER A 83 -21.65 -12.63 20.37
N PRO A 84 -20.97 -11.69 21.06
CA PRO A 84 -19.71 -11.98 21.75
C PRO A 84 -19.87 -13.14 22.73
N THR A 85 -18.89 -14.04 22.75
CA THR A 85 -18.86 -15.14 23.74
C THR A 85 -18.57 -14.58 25.14
N LYS A 86 -18.94 -15.33 26.18
CA LYS A 86 -18.61 -14.96 27.58
C LYS A 86 -17.10 -14.74 27.78
N ALA A 87 -16.27 -15.62 27.21
CA ALA A 87 -14.82 -15.48 27.28
C ALA A 87 -14.30 -14.20 26.60
N MET A 88 -14.93 -13.78 25.50
CA MET A 88 -14.60 -12.51 24.85
C MET A 88 -15.04 -11.32 25.69
N GLN A 89 -16.23 -11.38 26.31
CA GLN A 89 -16.71 -10.33 27.22
C GLN A 89 -15.76 -10.18 28.41
N GLU A 90 -15.43 -11.27 29.09
CA GLU A 90 -14.47 -11.29 30.21
C GLU A 90 -13.09 -10.75 29.81
N LEU A 91 -12.60 -11.07 28.61
CA LEU A 91 -11.34 -10.54 28.09
C LEU A 91 -11.40 -9.02 27.88
N MET A 92 -12.49 -8.51 27.32
CA MET A 92 -12.67 -7.09 26.99
C MET A 92 -13.04 -6.23 28.20
N ASP A 93 -13.71 -6.80 29.21
CA ASP A 93 -14.01 -6.17 30.49
C ASP A 93 -12.74 -5.98 31.36
N GLY A 94 -11.64 -6.61 30.97
CA GLY A 94 -10.34 -6.53 31.62
C GLY A 94 -10.16 -7.57 32.72
N VAL A 95 -8.96 -8.12 32.84
CA VAL A 95 -8.62 -9.02 33.95
C VAL A 95 -8.54 -8.18 35.23
N PRO A 96 -9.29 -8.51 36.31
CA PRO A 96 -9.15 -7.81 37.57
C PRO A 96 -7.69 -7.89 38.04
N ASN A 97 -7.10 -6.72 38.27
CA ASN A 97 -5.70 -6.61 38.65
C ASN A 97 -5.48 -7.20 40.05
N LYS A 98 -5.06 -8.47 40.12
CA LYS A 98 -4.74 -9.18 41.37
C LYS A 98 -3.55 -8.59 42.15
N SER A 99 -2.94 -7.49 41.69
CA SER A 99 -1.87 -6.79 42.41
C SER A 99 -2.34 -5.61 43.27
N ALA A 100 -3.63 -5.27 43.28
CA ALA A 100 -4.18 -4.18 44.11
C ALA A 100 -4.65 -4.59 45.52
N GLU A 101 -4.53 -5.87 45.91
CA GLU A 101 -5.00 -6.39 47.21
C GLU A 101 -3.88 -6.62 48.25
N LYS A 102 -2.68 -6.07 48.02
CA LYS A 102 -1.57 -6.11 48.99
C LYS A 102 -0.96 -4.72 49.20
N GLU A 103 -1.69 -3.86 49.90
CA GLU A 103 -1.13 -2.78 50.73
C GLU A 103 -1.83 -2.78 52.09
#